data_AF-A0A6P6T0R2-F1
#
_entry.id   AF-A0A6P6T0R2-F1
#
_cell.length_a   1.000
_cell.length_b   1.000
_cell.length_c   1.000
_cell.angle_alpha   90.00
_cell.angle_beta   90.00
_cell.angle_gamma   90.00
#
_symmetry.space_group_name_H-M   'P 1'
#
loop_
_entity.id
_entity.type
_entity.pdbx_description
1 polymer ?
#
loop_
_entity_poly.entity_id
_entity_poly.type
_entity_poly.pdbx_seq_one_letter_code
_entity_poly.pdbx_strand_id
1 'polypeptide(L)'
;MDEEITFGPRDAVPLASGNHEAIVIDVVINNYRVKKVYVDQGSAVDILFYRMFKELGLEDGQLTPVRTPLVGFTGPPINPEGMITLMVTVGQTPKCRTIPVNFVVVKQQSPYNVFLGRPALNALRAIPSSLHLSVKFPTPGGIVEVHGDPEVARACYLAVLRGHEKVVAQTTSLEP
;
A
#
# COMPACT_ATOMS: atom_id res chain seq x y z
N MET A 1 17.15 26.39 -3.10
CA MET A 1 16.84 25.73 -1.82
C MET A 1 16.02 24.52 -2.16
N ASP A 2 16.44 23.35 -1.70
CA ASP A 2 15.54 22.19 -1.71
C ASP A 2 14.40 22.49 -0.73
N GLU A 3 13.14 22.39 -1.17
CA GLU A 3 11.99 22.61 -0.27
C GLU A 3 11.97 21.54 0.85
N GLU A 4 11.67 21.97 2.07
CA GLU A 4 11.57 21.09 3.23
C GLU A 4 10.15 20.52 3.37
N ILE A 5 10.05 19.20 3.57
CA ILE A 5 8.77 18.56 3.86
C ILE A 5 8.39 18.83 5.31
N THR A 6 7.29 19.56 5.50
CA THR A 6 6.73 19.87 6.82
C THR A 6 5.28 19.42 6.88
N PHE A 7 4.86 19.03 8.08
CA PHE A 7 3.46 18.77 8.43
C PHE A 7 3.07 19.68 9.60
N GLY A 8 1.89 20.29 9.54
CA GLY A 8 1.39 21.16 10.58
C GLY A 8 -0.13 21.30 10.59
N PRO A 9 -0.68 22.23 11.38
CA PRO A 9 -2.13 22.36 11.59
C PRO A 9 -2.96 22.58 10.32
N ARG A 10 -2.33 23.04 9.22
CA ARG A 10 -2.99 23.24 7.92
C ARG A 10 -3.22 21.94 7.16
N ASP A 11 -2.49 20.87 7.50
CA ASP A 11 -2.56 19.55 6.87
C ASP A 11 -3.56 18.63 7.61
N ALA A 12 -4.24 19.12 8.64
CA ALA A 12 -5.16 18.33 9.45
C ALA A 12 -6.39 17.88 8.62
N VAL A 13 -6.78 16.62 8.78
CA VAL A 13 -7.94 16.05 8.07
C VAL A 13 -9.20 16.19 8.95
N PRO A 14 -10.21 16.98 8.55
CA PRO A 14 -11.39 17.27 9.38
C PRO A 14 -12.27 16.04 9.68
N LEU A 15 -12.15 14.99 8.87
CA LEU A 15 -13.05 13.82 8.84
C LEU A 15 -12.44 12.56 9.47
N ALA A 16 -11.18 12.59 9.93
CA ALA A 16 -10.59 11.45 10.60
C ALA A 16 -11.21 11.30 11.99
N SER A 17 -12.30 10.53 12.07
CA SER A 17 -12.97 10.18 13.32
C SER A 17 -12.02 9.35 14.21
N GLY A 18 -11.13 10.01 14.93
CA GLY A 18 -10.18 9.39 15.87
C GLY A 18 -8.72 9.29 15.41
N ASN A 19 -8.35 9.75 14.21
CA ASN A 19 -6.95 9.76 13.70
C ASN A 19 -6.23 8.39 13.75
N HIS A 20 -6.97 7.29 13.48
CA HIS A 20 -6.40 5.93 13.54
C HIS A 20 -6.50 5.19 12.20
N GLU A 21 -7.00 5.84 11.17
CA GLU A 21 -7.11 5.28 9.83
C GLU A 21 -5.73 5.05 9.19
N ALA A 22 -5.67 4.01 8.36
CA ALA A 22 -4.53 3.75 7.50
C ALA A 22 -4.43 4.82 6.39
N ILE A 23 -3.21 5.11 5.93
CA ILE A 23 -3.01 5.91 4.73
C ILE A 23 -3.26 5.01 3.52
N VAL A 24 -4.39 5.22 2.85
CA VAL A 24 -4.79 4.48 1.66
C VAL A 24 -4.97 5.45 0.50
N ILE A 25 -4.13 5.30 -0.53
CA ILE A 25 -4.08 6.20 -1.68
C ILE A 25 -4.46 5.47 -2.97
N ASP A 26 -4.60 6.26 -4.03
CA ASP A 26 -4.63 5.78 -5.40
C ASP A 26 -3.28 6.07 -6.08
N VAL A 27 -2.86 5.17 -6.96
CA VAL A 27 -1.66 5.33 -7.79
C VAL A 27 -1.97 4.93 -9.24
N VAL A 28 -1.05 5.22 -10.15
CA VAL A 28 -1.13 4.68 -11.53
C VAL A 28 -0.05 3.62 -11.71
N ILE A 29 -0.43 2.44 -12.17
CA ILE A 29 0.47 1.33 -12.51
C ILE A 29 0.14 0.90 -13.93
N ASN A 30 1.13 0.86 -14.83
CA ASN A 30 0.93 0.53 -16.25
C ASN A 30 -0.24 1.30 -16.90
N ASN A 31 -0.36 2.60 -16.62
CA ASN A 31 -1.44 3.49 -17.11
C ASN A 31 -2.85 3.18 -16.56
N TYR A 32 -3.00 2.24 -15.63
CA TYR A 32 -4.25 1.99 -14.91
C TYR A 32 -4.25 2.67 -13.56
N ARG A 33 -5.37 3.33 -13.21
CA ARG A 33 -5.58 3.84 -11.86
C ARG A 33 -5.87 2.67 -10.92
N VAL A 34 -4.91 2.35 -10.06
CA VAL A 34 -5.03 1.33 -9.03
C VAL A 34 -5.44 1.99 -7.72
N LYS A 35 -6.62 1.61 -7.22
CA LYS A 35 -7.14 2.09 -5.93
C LYS A 35 -6.71 1.19 -4.77
N LYS A 36 -6.99 1.61 -3.54
CA LYS A 36 -6.77 0.80 -2.31
C LYS A 36 -5.31 0.41 -2.15
N VAL A 37 -4.41 1.37 -2.35
CA VAL A 37 -2.97 1.20 -2.13
C VAL A 37 -2.65 1.61 -0.71
N TYR A 38 -2.26 0.65 0.11
CA TYR A 38 -1.89 0.89 1.50
C TYR A 38 -0.42 1.33 1.58
N VAL A 39 -0.17 2.39 2.34
CA VAL A 39 1.19 2.88 2.62
C VAL A 39 1.68 2.25 3.92
N ASP A 40 2.61 1.31 3.81
CA ASP A 40 3.10 0.49 4.91
C ASP A 40 4.56 0.80 5.24
N GLN A 41 4.80 1.67 6.22
CA GLN A 41 6.16 1.98 6.69
C GLN A 41 6.83 0.79 7.40
N GLY A 42 6.06 -0.20 7.86
CA GLY A 42 6.59 -1.39 8.52
C GLY A 42 7.10 -2.44 7.53
N SER A 43 6.60 -2.44 6.29
CA SER A 43 6.97 -3.45 5.30
C SER A 43 8.39 -3.25 4.75
N ALA A 44 9.15 -4.34 4.66
CA ALA A 44 10.45 -4.39 4.00
C ALA A 44 10.37 -4.56 2.47
N VAL A 45 9.18 -4.89 1.96
CA VAL A 45 8.92 -5.17 0.53
C VAL A 45 7.68 -4.44 0.06
N ASP A 46 7.59 -4.17 -1.24
CA ASP A 46 6.35 -3.75 -1.88
C ASP A 46 5.56 -5.00 -2.30
N ILE A 47 4.26 -5.02 -2.05
CA ILE A 47 3.40 -6.19 -2.32
C ILE A 47 2.37 -5.83 -3.38
N LEU A 48 2.25 -6.68 -4.40
CA LEU A 48 1.14 -6.64 -5.35
C LEU A 48 0.30 -7.91 -5.15
N PHE A 49 -0.99 -7.74 -4.88
CA PHE A 49 -1.86 -8.90 -4.73
C PHE A 49 -2.15 -9.53 -6.09
N TYR A 50 -2.09 -10.86 -6.15
CA TYR A 50 -2.19 -11.62 -7.41
C TYR A 50 -3.48 -11.33 -8.20
N ARG A 51 -4.59 -11.01 -7.53
CA ARG A 51 -5.82 -10.57 -8.22
C ARG A 51 -5.55 -9.32 -9.06
N MET A 52 -4.88 -8.32 -8.47
CA MET A 52 -4.59 -7.06 -9.13
C MET A 52 -3.56 -7.26 -10.24
N PHE A 53 -2.57 -8.14 -10.03
CA PHE A 53 -1.64 -8.55 -11.07
C PHE A 53 -2.38 -9.07 -12.33
N LYS A 54 -3.39 -9.92 -12.16
CA LYS A 54 -4.23 -10.41 -13.28
C LYS A 54 -5.14 -9.33 -13.86
N GLU A 55 -5.74 -8.47 -13.03
CA GLU A 55 -6.56 -7.33 -13.50
C GLU A 55 -5.74 -6.31 -14.31
N LEU A 56 -4.43 -6.20 -14.07
CA LEU A 56 -3.50 -5.41 -14.89
C LEU A 56 -3.14 -6.08 -16.23
N GLY A 57 -3.67 -7.28 -16.51
CA GLY A 57 -3.40 -8.03 -17.73
C GLY A 57 -2.02 -8.68 -17.77
N LEU A 58 -1.38 -8.87 -16.61
CA LEU A 58 -0.04 -9.45 -16.53
C LEU A 58 -0.09 -10.99 -16.52
N GLU A 59 0.91 -11.59 -17.15
CA GLU A 59 1.02 -13.04 -17.33
C GLU A 59 2.05 -13.64 -16.37
N ASP A 60 1.80 -14.86 -15.90
CA ASP A 60 2.68 -15.50 -14.90
C ASP A 60 4.11 -15.70 -15.43
N GLY A 61 4.29 -15.82 -16.75
CA GLY A 61 5.60 -15.91 -17.39
C GLY A 61 6.46 -14.65 -17.25
N GLN A 62 5.89 -13.52 -16.82
CA GLN A 62 6.61 -12.28 -16.53
C GLN A 62 7.17 -12.25 -15.10
N LEU A 63 6.79 -13.18 -14.23
CA LEU A 63 7.25 -13.25 -12.85
C LEU A 63 8.65 -13.86 -12.78
N THR A 64 9.53 -13.20 -12.04
CA THR A 64 10.82 -13.78 -11.65
C THR A 64 10.60 -14.69 -10.44
N PRO A 65 11.02 -15.98 -10.48
CA PRO A 65 10.83 -16.90 -9.37
C PRO A 65 11.53 -16.43 -8.08
N VAL A 66 10.85 -16.58 -6.94
CA VAL A 66 11.39 -16.29 -5.60
C VAL A 66 11.20 -17.50 -4.70
N ARG A 67 12.25 -17.88 -3.96
CA ARG A 67 12.24 -19.04 -3.06
C ARG A 67 12.13 -18.66 -1.58
N THR A 68 12.29 -17.37 -1.27
CA THR A 68 12.23 -16.87 0.10
C THR A 68 10.79 -16.54 0.46
N PRO A 69 10.19 -17.18 1.48
CA PRO A 69 8.85 -16.84 1.92
C PRO A 69 8.84 -15.46 2.60
N LEU A 70 7.71 -14.77 2.51
CA LEU A 70 7.45 -13.57 3.29
C LEU A 70 7.07 -13.95 4.71
N VAL A 71 7.71 -13.34 5.70
CA VAL A 71 7.44 -13.56 7.12
C VAL A 71 7.05 -12.24 7.75
N GLY A 72 5.84 -12.18 8.30
CA GLY A 72 5.33 -11.04 9.04
C GLY A 72 5.45 -11.22 10.55
N PHE A 73 4.93 -10.27 11.31
CA PHE A 73 4.89 -10.33 12.78
C PHE A 73 4.03 -11.48 13.30
N THR A 74 2.93 -11.79 12.62
CA THR A 74 2.01 -12.87 12.95
C THR A 74 1.62 -13.66 11.70
N GLY A 75 1.23 -14.92 11.91
CA GLY A 75 0.75 -15.81 10.85
C GLY A 75 1.83 -16.70 10.23
N PRO A 76 1.42 -17.70 9.43
CA PRO A 76 2.34 -18.58 8.73
C PRO A 76 3.12 -17.82 7.63
N PRO A 77 4.32 -18.29 7.27
CA PRO A 77 5.04 -17.75 6.13
C PRO A 77 4.21 -17.83 4.84
N ILE A 78 4.30 -16.78 4.02
CA ILE A 78 3.59 -16.69 2.74
C ILE A 78 4.58 -16.96 1.61
N ASN A 79 4.31 -17.97 0.79
CA ASN A 79 5.07 -18.20 -0.42
C ASN A 79 4.63 -17.21 -1.51
N PRO A 80 5.54 -16.39 -2.05
CA PRO A 80 5.20 -15.52 -3.17
C PRO A 80 5.09 -16.30 -4.48
N GLU A 81 4.28 -15.79 -5.41
CA GLU A 81 4.19 -16.31 -6.78
C GLU A 81 5.43 -15.91 -7.59
N GLY A 82 6.08 -14.80 -7.21
CA GLY A 82 7.31 -14.30 -7.80
C GLY A 82 7.49 -12.82 -7.57
N MET A 83 8.40 -12.20 -8.32
CA MET A 83 8.65 -10.76 -8.32
C MET A 83 8.49 -10.16 -9.71
N ILE A 84 8.07 -8.90 -9.76
CA ILE A 84 7.96 -8.10 -10.98
C ILE A 84 8.30 -6.63 -10.72
N THR A 85 8.97 -5.99 -11.67
CA THR A 85 9.20 -4.54 -11.65
C THR A 85 8.14 -3.83 -12.47
N LEU A 86 7.42 -2.89 -11.88
CA LEU A 86 6.42 -2.07 -12.57
C LEU A 86 6.68 -0.58 -12.35
N MET A 87 6.32 0.25 -13.33
CA MET A 87 6.36 1.70 -13.18
C MET A 87 5.12 2.17 -12.41
N VAL A 88 5.36 2.87 -11.30
CA VAL A 88 4.31 3.40 -10.43
C VAL A 88 4.39 4.92 -10.42
N THR A 89 3.30 5.57 -10.79
CA THR A 89 3.15 7.03 -10.67
C THR A 89 2.32 7.36 -9.44
N VAL A 90 2.88 8.20 -8.56
CA VAL A 90 2.19 8.73 -7.37
C VAL A 90 1.98 10.22 -7.53
N GLY A 91 0.79 10.71 -7.13
CA GLY A 91 0.34 12.08 -7.36
C GLY A 91 -0.49 12.24 -8.64
N GLN A 92 -0.83 13.48 -9.00
CA GLN A 92 -1.65 13.81 -10.16
C GLN A 92 -0.95 14.87 -11.01
N THR A 93 -1.01 14.74 -12.35
CA THR A 93 -0.43 15.72 -13.28
C THR A 93 -0.93 17.14 -12.99
N PRO A 94 -0.06 18.17 -12.97
CA PRO A 94 1.37 18.16 -13.31
C PRO A 94 2.31 17.77 -12.15
N LYS A 95 1.77 17.50 -10.97
CA LYS A 95 2.48 17.23 -9.71
C LYS A 95 2.47 15.73 -9.38
N CYS A 96 3.26 14.97 -10.11
CA CYS A 96 3.39 13.52 -9.90
C CYS A 96 4.85 13.07 -10.08
N ARG A 97 5.14 11.84 -9.63
CA ARG A 97 6.44 11.21 -9.82
C ARG A 97 6.26 9.75 -10.16
N THR A 98 6.97 9.29 -11.19
CA THR A 98 7.00 7.90 -11.62
C THR A 98 8.30 7.25 -11.19
N ILE A 99 8.22 6.10 -10.52
CA ILE A 99 9.37 5.31 -10.07
C ILE A 99 9.22 3.84 -10.47
N PRO A 100 10.32 3.12 -10.72
CA PRO A 100 10.27 1.66 -10.79
C PRO A 100 10.08 1.09 -9.38
N VAL A 101 9.15 0.15 -9.22
CA VAL A 101 8.86 -0.54 -7.97
C VAL A 101 8.95 -2.06 -8.18
N ASN A 102 9.71 -2.72 -7.32
CA ASN A 102 9.86 -4.17 -7.32
C ASN A 102 8.82 -4.80 -6.40
N PHE A 103 7.75 -5.33 -6.99
CA PHE A 103 6.69 -5.99 -6.24
C PHE A 103 6.99 -7.46 -6.02
N VAL A 104 6.76 -7.91 -4.80
CA VAL A 104 6.54 -9.32 -4.49
C VAL A 104 5.06 -9.61 -4.73
N VAL A 105 4.77 -10.57 -5.61
CA VAL A 105 3.39 -10.94 -5.95
C VAL A 105 2.92 -12.05 -5.02
N VAL A 106 1.81 -11.83 -4.33
CA VAL A 106 1.27 -12.80 -3.36
C VAL A 106 -0.17 -13.17 -3.67
N LYS A 107 -0.48 -14.46 -3.57
CA LYS A 107 -1.83 -14.99 -3.80
C LYS A 107 -2.59 -15.15 -2.49
N GLN A 108 -2.82 -14.02 -1.82
CA GLN A 108 -3.58 -13.95 -0.58
C GLN A 108 -4.84 -13.11 -0.74
N GLN A 109 -5.86 -13.40 0.06
CA GLN A 109 -7.06 -12.56 0.11
C GLN A 109 -6.73 -11.27 0.86
N SER A 110 -7.01 -10.13 0.22
CA SER A 110 -6.83 -8.82 0.83
C SER A 110 -7.86 -7.84 0.26
N PRO A 111 -8.38 -6.91 1.07
CA PRO A 111 -9.18 -5.81 0.57
C PRO A 111 -8.35 -4.79 -0.21
N TYR A 112 -7.04 -4.75 0.03
CA TYR A 112 -6.09 -3.89 -0.66
C TYR A 112 -5.58 -4.52 -1.95
N ASN A 113 -5.18 -3.68 -2.90
CA ASN A 113 -4.63 -4.12 -4.18
C ASN A 113 -3.10 -4.13 -4.16
N VAL A 114 -2.49 -3.19 -3.43
CA VAL A 114 -1.04 -2.97 -3.36
C VAL A 114 -0.67 -2.51 -1.96
N PHE A 115 0.45 -2.99 -1.45
CA PHE A 115 1.16 -2.36 -0.32
C PHE A 115 2.43 -1.70 -0.84
N LEU A 116 2.59 -0.41 -0.56
CA LEU A 116 3.85 0.31 -0.76
C LEU A 116 4.62 0.28 0.55
N GLY A 117 5.68 -0.52 0.56
CA GLY A 117 6.61 -0.65 1.66
C GLY A 117 7.68 0.41 1.66
N ARG A 118 8.66 0.24 2.56
CA ARG A 118 9.84 1.11 2.62
C ARG A 118 10.60 1.25 1.30
N PRO A 119 10.76 0.22 0.44
CA PRO A 119 11.52 0.41 -0.80
C PRO A 119 10.89 1.45 -1.74
N ALA A 120 9.59 1.37 -2.06
CA ALA A 120 8.92 2.40 -2.86
C ALA A 120 8.90 3.77 -2.17
N LEU A 121 8.63 3.81 -0.86
CA LEU A 121 8.61 5.07 -0.10
C LEU A 121 9.97 5.77 -0.11
N ASN A 122 11.06 5.03 0.08
CA ASN A 122 12.42 5.56 0.03
C ASN A 122 12.80 6.03 -1.38
N ALA A 123 12.41 5.28 -2.41
CA ALA A 123 12.63 5.69 -3.81
C ALA A 123 11.91 7.01 -4.15
N LEU A 124 10.70 7.22 -3.61
CA LEU A 124 9.97 8.49 -3.72
C LEU A 124 10.56 9.60 -2.83
N ARG A 125 11.39 9.27 -1.83
CA ARG A 125 11.72 10.18 -0.71
C ARG A 125 10.44 10.67 -0.01
N ALA A 126 9.50 9.75 0.15
CA ALA A 126 8.20 10.01 0.72
C ALA A 126 8.25 10.03 2.25
N ILE A 127 7.56 10.99 2.85
CA ILE A 127 7.29 11.07 4.28
C ILE A 127 5.78 10.89 4.47
N PRO A 128 5.32 9.71 4.93
CA PRO A 128 3.94 9.51 5.28
C PRO A 128 3.68 10.05 6.70
N SER A 129 2.56 10.72 6.89
CA SER A 129 2.08 11.15 8.19
C SER A 129 0.75 10.49 8.51
N SER A 130 0.75 9.54 9.44
CA SER A 130 -0.49 8.89 9.92
C SER A 130 -1.44 9.90 10.57
N LEU A 131 -0.90 10.91 11.25
CA LEU A 131 -1.69 11.97 11.88
C LEU A 131 -2.46 12.83 10.86
N HIS A 132 -1.87 13.10 9.70
CA HIS A 132 -2.46 13.93 8.65
C HIS A 132 -3.07 13.09 7.51
N LEU A 133 -3.04 11.76 7.65
CA LEU A 133 -3.49 10.79 6.65
C LEU A 133 -3.00 11.10 5.22
N SER A 134 -1.75 11.51 5.08
CA SER A 134 -1.21 11.92 3.78
C SER A 134 0.26 11.55 3.63
N VAL A 135 0.73 11.60 2.39
CA VAL A 135 2.13 11.37 2.02
C VAL A 135 2.66 12.58 1.29
N LYS A 136 3.77 13.13 1.77
CA LYS A 136 4.50 14.21 1.08
C LYS A 136 5.79 13.67 0.47
N PHE A 137 6.12 14.12 -0.75
CA PHE A 137 7.37 13.75 -1.43
C PHE A 137 7.81 14.84 -2.41
N PRO A 138 9.12 14.95 -2.71
CA PRO A 138 9.62 15.95 -3.64
C PRO A 138 9.40 15.54 -5.10
N THR A 139 9.12 16.54 -5.94
CA THR A 139 9.12 16.47 -7.40
C THR A 139 9.94 17.62 -7.99
N PRO A 140 10.30 17.60 -9.29
CA PRO A 140 10.96 18.76 -9.92
C PRO A 140 10.15 20.07 -9.82
N GLY A 141 8.82 19.97 -9.64
CA GLY A 141 7.93 21.12 -9.48
C GLY A 141 7.60 21.48 -8.02
N GLY A 142 8.38 20.99 -7.05
CA GLY A 142 8.19 21.20 -5.62
C GLY A 142 7.62 19.99 -4.89
N ILE A 143 7.25 20.18 -3.62
CA ILE A 143 6.66 19.15 -2.78
C ILE A 143 5.22 18.87 -3.20
N VAL A 144 4.90 17.59 -3.28
CA VAL A 144 3.55 17.08 -3.56
C VAL A 144 3.02 16.40 -2.32
N GLU A 145 1.76 16.68 -1.99
CA GLU A 145 1.00 15.98 -0.98
C GLU A 145 -0.08 15.12 -1.65
N VAL A 146 -0.16 13.86 -1.24
CA VAL A 146 -1.23 12.94 -1.63
C VAL A 146 -1.99 12.56 -0.36
N HIS A 147 -3.25 12.96 -0.31
CA HIS A 147 -4.15 12.59 0.78
C HIS A 147 -4.62 11.16 0.61
N GLY A 148 -4.63 10.42 1.71
CA GLY A 148 -5.35 9.17 1.82
C GLY A 148 -6.85 9.39 1.87
N ASP A 149 -7.59 8.34 1.59
CA ASP A 149 -9.05 8.30 1.67
C ASP A 149 -9.46 7.55 2.96
N PRO A 150 -9.92 8.26 4.01
CA PRO A 150 -10.26 7.64 5.29
C PRO A 150 -11.46 6.70 5.19
N GLU A 151 -12.41 6.95 4.30
CA GLU A 151 -13.59 6.11 4.11
C GLU A 151 -13.20 4.77 3.47
N VAL A 152 -12.34 4.82 2.44
CA VAL A 152 -11.78 3.62 1.82
C VAL A 152 -10.90 2.85 2.81
N ALA A 153 -10.09 3.54 3.61
CA ALA A 153 -9.28 2.93 4.66
C ALA A 153 -10.15 2.17 5.66
N ARG A 154 -11.22 2.80 6.16
CA ARG A 154 -12.19 2.18 7.07
C ARG A 154 -12.90 0.99 6.43
N ALA A 155 -13.33 1.12 5.19
CA ALA A 155 -13.96 0.02 4.45
C ALA A 155 -13.02 -1.18 4.28
N CYS A 156 -11.74 -0.93 3.97
CA CYS A 156 -10.73 -1.98 3.87
C CYS A 156 -10.51 -2.66 5.23
N TYR A 157 -10.35 -1.88 6.30
CA TYR A 157 -10.20 -2.42 7.65
C TYR A 157 -11.38 -3.32 8.08
N LEU A 158 -12.61 -2.86 7.88
CA LEU A 158 -13.82 -3.65 8.18
C LEU A 158 -13.89 -4.93 7.33
N ALA A 159 -13.42 -4.90 6.08
CA ALA A 159 -13.35 -6.09 5.24
C ALA A 159 -12.29 -7.09 5.73
N VAL A 160 -11.15 -6.62 6.25
CA VAL A 160 -10.15 -7.48 6.92
C VAL A 160 -10.79 -8.21 8.10
N LEU A 161 -11.47 -7.47 8.99
CA LEU A 161 -12.10 -8.05 10.19
C LEU A 161 -13.13 -9.14 9.85
N ARG A 162 -14.03 -8.87 8.90
CA ARG A 162 -15.03 -9.87 8.45
C ARG A 162 -14.39 -11.09 7.80
N GLY A 163 -13.26 -10.91 7.11
CA GLY A 163 -12.48 -12.02 6.56
C GLY A 163 -11.89 -12.90 7.67
N HIS A 164 -11.43 -12.29 8.77
CA HIS A 164 -10.88 -12.99 9.93
C HIS A 164 -11.97 -13.67 10.77
N GLU A 165 -13.16 -13.08 10.94
CA GLU A 165 -14.29 -13.69 11.65
C GLU A 165 -14.69 -15.06 11.06
N LYS A 166 -14.62 -15.22 9.72
CA LYS A 166 -14.87 -16.50 9.05
C LYS A 166 -13.81 -17.57 9.35
N VAL A 167 -12.58 -17.16 9.66
CA VAL A 167 -11.48 -18.07 10.01
C VAL A 167 -11.49 -18.39 11.51
N VAL A 168 -11.82 -17.42 12.37
CA VAL A 168 -11.91 -17.60 13.82
C VAL A 168 -13.13 -18.43 14.24
N ALA A 169 -14.24 -18.39 13.48
CA ALA A 169 -15.40 -19.26 13.70
C ALA A 169 -15.10 -20.78 13.59
N GLN A 170 -13.89 -21.17 13.18
CA GLN A 170 -13.41 -22.56 13.16
C GLN A 170 -12.39 -22.90 14.26
N THR A 171 -12.14 -21.98 15.22
CA THR A 171 -11.23 -22.26 16.33
C THR A 171 -11.82 -21.78 17.66
N THR A 172 -12.73 -22.57 18.25
CA THR A 172 -13.05 -22.46 19.67
C THR A 172 -11.80 -22.83 20.47
N SER A 173 -11.29 -21.90 21.28
CA SER A 173 -10.03 -22.08 22.00
C SER A 173 -10.19 -22.50 23.47
N LEU A 174 -11.41 -22.81 23.95
CA LEU A 174 -11.63 -23.31 25.31
C LEU A 174 -12.89 -24.19 25.41
N GLU A 175 -12.71 -25.45 25.83
CA GLU A 175 -13.66 -26.27 26.60
C GLU A 175 -12.84 -27.28 27.45
N PRO A 176 -13.41 -27.77 28.56
CA PRO A 176 -13.05 -27.45 29.95
C PRO A 176 -11.61 -27.82 30.40
#